data_AF-A0A3B8NET3-F1
#
_entry.id   AF-A0A3B8NET3-F1
#
_cell.length_a   1.000
_cell.length_b   1.000
_cell.length_c   1.000
_cell.angle_alpha   90.00
_cell.angle_beta   90.00
_cell.angle_gamma   90.00
#
_symmetry.space_group_name_H-M   'P 1'
#
loop_
_entity.id
_entity.type
_entity.pdbx_description
1 polymer ?
#
loop_
_entity_poly.entity_id
_entity_poly.type
_entity_poly.pdbx_seq_one_letter_code
_entity_poly.pdbx_strand_id
1 'polypeptide(L)'
;YPTSVLITAFDIIFFWVARMIMAGYHFTGKKPFADVYIHQLVRDSQGRKMSKSLGNGIDPFDVIDEYGCDAMRFTLAMLAAQGRDINLDPRLFDTYKRFANKIWNAARFALMNLDDDVPGGFDEERLMLEDRWILSRAS
;
A
#
# COMPACT_ATOMS: atom_id res chain seq x y z
N TYR A 1 24.07 -2.12 -8.00
CA TYR A 1 23.90 -1.28 -9.20
C TYR A 1 23.95 -2.20 -10.42
N PRO A 2 22.92 -2.24 -11.27
CA PRO A 2 21.73 -1.39 -11.27
C PRO A 2 20.68 -1.80 -10.23
N THR A 3 19.86 -0.86 -9.77
CA THR A 3 18.64 -1.13 -8.99
C THR A 3 17.50 -1.52 -9.95
N SER A 4 16.50 -2.28 -9.50
CA SER A 4 15.38 -2.63 -10.38
C SER A 4 14.44 -1.44 -10.61
N VAL A 5 13.83 -0.90 -9.56
CA VAL A 5 12.80 0.15 -9.67
C VAL A 5 13.14 1.36 -8.79
N LEU A 6 12.98 2.57 -9.34
CA LEU A 6 12.93 3.81 -8.55
C LEU A 6 11.47 4.26 -8.42
N ILE A 7 10.99 4.39 -7.18
CA ILE A 7 9.64 4.90 -6.88
C ILE A 7 9.77 6.34 -6.40
N THR A 8 9.07 7.29 -7.04
CA THR A 8 9.10 8.70 -6.63
C THR A 8 7.89 9.49 -7.14
N ALA A 9 7.80 10.77 -6.76
CA ALA A 9 6.75 11.68 -7.19
C ALA A 9 7.16 12.52 -8.42
N PHE A 10 6.17 13.02 -9.15
CA PHE A 10 6.41 13.77 -10.39
C PHE A 10 7.10 15.12 -10.18
N ASP A 11 7.01 15.71 -8.98
CA ASP A 11 7.51 17.07 -8.70
C ASP A 11 9.04 17.15 -8.61
N ILE A 12 9.74 16.01 -8.55
CA ILE A 12 11.21 15.96 -8.50
C ILE A 12 11.84 15.22 -9.69
N ILE A 13 11.11 14.98 -10.79
CA ILE A 13 11.65 14.29 -11.98
C ILE A 13 12.94 14.95 -12.49
N PHE A 14 12.95 16.26 -12.66
CA PHE A 14 14.13 16.97 -13.17
C PHE A 14 15.21 17.19 -12.10
N PHE A 15 14.83 17.37 -10.84
CA PHE A 15 15.76 17.67 -9.76
C PHE A 15 16.42 16.43 -9.15
N TRP A 16 15.82 15.26 -9.34
CA TRP A 16 16.30 14.01 -8.77
C TRP A 16 16.52 12.95 -9.85
N VAL A 17 15.45 12.46 -10.49
CA VAL A 17 15.51 11.31 -11.42
C VAL A 17 16.47 11.58 -12.57
N ALA A 18 16.32 12.70 -13.27
CA ALA A 18 17.21 13.08 -14.37
C ALA A 18 18.67 13.22 -13.92
N ARG A 19 18.89 13.81 -12.73
CA ARG A 19 20.25 13.97 -12.18
C ARG A 19 20.91 12.64 -11.85
N MET A 20 20.16 11.69 -11.29
CA MET A 20 20.65 10.34 -11.04
C MET A 20 21.00 9.61 -12.34
N ILE A 21 20.19 9.77 -13.40
CA ILE A 21 20.45 9.18 -14.72
C ILE A 21 21.76 9.75 -15.29
N MET A 22 21.90 11.09 -15.32
CA MET A 22 23.09 11.76 -15.84
C MET A 22 24.36 11.33 -15.08
N ALA A 23 24.34 11.39 -13.75
CA ALA A 23 25.48 10.99 -12.93
C ALA A 23 25.78 9.49 -13.05
N GLY A 24 24.75 8.65 -13.09
CA GLY A 24 24.87 7.20 -13.26
C GLY A 24 25.61 6.84 -14.55
N TYR A 25 25.19 7.40 -15.68
CA TYR A 25 25.88 7.21 -16.94
C TYR A 25 27.29 7.80 -16.94
N HIS A 26 27.49 8.99 -16.37
CA HIS A 26 28.80 9.63 -16.33
C HIS A 26 29.85 8.82 -15.55
N PHE A 27 29.50 8.33 -14.36
CA PHE A 27 30.46 7.65 -13.49
C PHE A 27 30.55 6.14 -13.71
N THR A 28 29.51 5.50 -14.25
CA THR A 28 29.46 4.03 -14.34
C THR A 28 29.23 3.48 -15.75
N GLY A 29 28.84 4.34 -16.71
CA GLY A 29 28.48 3.94 -18.07
C GLY A 29 27.20 3.10 -18.16
N LYS A 30 26.44 2.95 -17.06
CA LYS A 30 25.24 2.11 -16.96
C LYS A 30 24.06 2.92 -16.42
N LYS A 31 22.84 2.48 -16.73
CA LYS A 31 21.63 3.07 -16.15
C LYS A 31 21.54 2.76 -14.64
N PRO A 32 21.08 3.71 -13.80
CA PRO A 32 20.97 3.52 -12.36
C PRO A 32 19.85 2.60 -11.91
N PHE A 33 18.74 2.62 -12.64
CA PHE A 33 17.55 1.82 -12.39
C PHE A 33 16.99 1.26 -13.70
N ALA A 34 16.33 0.11 -13.65
CA ALA A 34 15.70 -0.47 -14.81
C ALA A 34 14.39 0.24 -15.17
N ASP A 35 13.57 0.51 -14.14
CA ASP A 35 12.24 1.12 -14.25
C ASP A 35 12.10 2.31 -13.29
N VAL A 36 11.21 3.24 -13.64
CA VAL A 36 10.80 4.35 -12.78
C VAL A 36 9.28 4.33 -12.63
N TYR A 37 8.80 4.18 -11.41
CA TYR A 37 7.39 4.29 -11.08
C TYR A 37 7.11 5.66 -10.47
N ILE A 38 6.34 6.47 -11.17
CA ILE A 38 5.92 7.80 -10.73
C ILE A 38 4.55 7.70 -10.06
N HIS A 39 4.52 7.86 -8.74
CA HIS A 39 3.28 7.96 -8.00
C HIS A 39 2.79 9.40 -7.92
N GLN A 40 1.51 9.55 -7.64
CA GLN A 40 0.85 10.85 -7.52
C GLN A 40 1.10 11.49 -6.16
N LEU A 41 0.81 12.79 -6.05
CA LEU A 41 1.02 13.52 -4.80
C LEU A 41 -0.17 13.33 -3.86
N VAL A 42 0.14 13.26 -2.56
CA VAL A 42 -0.86 13.37 -1.50
C VAL A 42 -1.17 14.85 -1.28
N ARG A 43 -2.45 15.18 -1.31
CA ARG A 43 -3.03 16.50 -1.12
C ARG A 43 -3.98 16.46 0.07
N ASP A 44 -4.25 17.63 0.63
CA ASP A 44 -5.31 17.72 1.64
C ASP A 44 -6.69 17.38 1.05
N SER A 45 -7.70 17.29 1.91
CA SER A 45 -9.08 16.98 1.51
C SER A 45 -9.69 17.99 0.52
N GLN A 46 -9.11 19.18 0.40
CA GLN A 46 -9.52 20.24 -0.52
C GLN A 46 -8.68 20.26 -1.82
N GLY A 47 -7.74 19.32 -1.99
CA GLY A 47 -6.87 19.23 -3.16
C GLY A 47 -5.69 20.21 -3.17
N ARG A 48 -5.40 20.87 -2.05
CA ARG A 48 -4.22 21.73 -1.94
C ARG A 48 -3.00 20.86 -1.67
N LYS A 49 -1.85 21.23 -2.25
CA LYS A 49 -0.57 20.55 -1.97
C LYS A 49 -0.32 20.63 -0.46
N MET A 50 0.03 19.50 0.16
CA MET A 50 0.42 19.50 1.55
C MET A 50 1.78 20.20 1.70
N SER A 51 1.88 21.16 2.61
CA SER A 51 3.14 21.83 2.91
C SER A 51 3.21 22.26 4.37
N LYS A 52 4.44 22.37 4.89
CA LYS A 52 4.69 22.93 6.22
C LYS A 52 4.22 24.38 6.33
N SER A 53 4.40 25.17 5.26
CA SER A 53 4.01 26.58 5.24
C SER A 53 2.50 26.81 5.32
N LEU A 54 1.71 25.90 4.76
CA LEU A 54 0.25 25.97 4.78
C LEU A 54 -0.35 25.29 6.03
N GLY A 55 0.46 24.52 6.77
CA GLY A 55 0.03 23.82 7.99
C GLY A 55 -1.03 22.75 7.75
N ASN A 56 -1.20 22.30 6.50
CA ASN A 56 -2.22 21.33 6.09
C ASN A 56 -1.65 19.91 5.90
N GLY A 57 -0.42 19.68 6.35
CA GLY A 57 0.18 18.35 6.38
C GLY A 57 -0.42 17.53 7.52
N ILE A 58 -0.59 16.23 7.28
CA ILE A 58 -0.96 15.27 8.31
C ILE A 58 0.33 14.60 8.78
N ASP A 59 0.58 14.59 10.09
CA ASP A 59 1.70 13.84 10.64
C ASP A 59 1.38 12.34 10.56
N PRO A 60 2.22 11.51 9.92
CA PRO A 60 2.00 10.08 9.87
C PRO A 60 1.97 9.43 11.25
N PHE A 61 2.69 9.95 12.25
CA PHE A 61 2.70 9.37 13.59
C PHE A 61 1.37 9.59 14.33
N ASP A 62 0.77 10.78 14.19
CA ASP A 62 -0.56 11.04 14.74
C ASP A 62 -1.60 10.04 14.18
N VAL A 63 -1.52 9.75 12.87
CA VAL A 63 -2.40 8.76 12.22
C VAL A 63 -2.12 7.35 12.72
N ILE A 64 -0.85 6.98 12.91
CA ILE A 64 -0.47 5.65 13.39
C ILE A 64 -0.96 5.44 14.82
N ASP A 65 -0.81 6.45 15.69
CA ASP A 65 -1.23 6.38 17.08
C ASP A 65 -2.76 6.28 17.20
N GLU A 66 -3.51 6.98 16.35
CA GLU A 66 -4.98 6.97 16.38
C GLU A 66 -5.60 5.75 15.65
N TYR A 67 -5.09 5.40 14.47
CA TYR A 67 -5.71 4.42 13.57
C TYR A 67 -4.91 3.13 13.40
N GLY A 68 -3.61 3.14 13.67
CA GLY A 68 -2.70 2.02 13.46
C GLY A 68 -1.95 2.09 12.12
N CYS A 69 -0.75 1.50 12.09
CA CYS A 69 0.14 1.48 10.92
C CYS A 69 -0.52 0.80 9.71
N ASP A 70 -1.22 -0.31 9.90
CA ASP A 70 -1.87 -1.02 8.80
C ASP A 70 -2.99 -0.21 8.17
N ALA A 71 -3.78 0.50 8.99
CA ALA A 71 -4.83 1.37 8.49
C ALA A 71 -4.26 2.48 7.60
N MET A 72 -3.17 3.12 8.03
CA MET A 72 -2.47 4.14 7.23
C MET A 72 -1.96 3.57 5.91
N ARG A 73 -1.19 2.47 5.96
CA ARG A 73 -0.58 1.85 4.77
C ARG A 73 -1.63 1.40 3.76
N PHE A 74 -2.68 0.75 4.24
CA PHE A 74 -3.73 0.22 3.39
C PHE A 74 -4.55 1.35 2.75
N THR A 75 -4.84 2.42 3.51
CA THR A 75 -5.49 3.62 2.97
C THR A 75 -4.70 4.21 1.81
N LEU A 76 -3.38 4.43 2.01
CA LEU A 76 -2.53 5.02 0.98
C LEU A 76 -2.39 4.11 -0.25
N ALA A 77 -2.24 2.80 -0.06
CA ALA A 77 -2.16 1.84 -1.15
C ALA A 77 -3.43 1.82 -2.01
N MET A 78 -4.60 1.81 -1.36
CA MET A 78 -5.89 1.81 -2.06
C MET A 78 -6.14 3.10 -2.83
N LEU A 79 -5.70 4.25 -2.30
CA LEU A 79 -5.86 5.54 -2.96
C LEU A 79 -4.85 5.74 -4.10
N ALA A 80 -3.62 5.23 -3.95
CA ALA A 80 -2.59 5.32 -4.98
C ALA A 80 -2.96 4.57 -6.27
N ALA A 81 -3.78 3.52 -6.18
CA ALA A 81 -4.26 2.76 -7.33
C ALA A 81 -5.16 3.57 -8.30
N GLN A 82 -5.69 4.73 -7.88
CA GLN A 82 -6.60 5.54 -8.71
C GLN A 82 -5.90 6.33 -9.83
N GLY A 83 -4.56 6.38 -9.84
CA GLY A 83 -3.79 7.04 -10.91
C GLY A 83 -3.92 8.57 -10.97
N ARG A 84 -4.57 9.20 -10.00
CA ARG A 84 -4.69 10.67 -9.84
C ARG A 84 -4.14 11.11 -8.48
N ASP A 85 -3.89 12.40 -8.32
CA ASP A 85 -3.52 12.96 -7.03
C ASP A 85 -4.53 12.56 -5.95
N ILE A 86 -4.01 12.26 -4.76
CA ILE A 86 -4.78 11.71 -3.65
C ILE A 86 -5.23 12.88 -2.78
N ASN A 87 -6.52 13.23 -2.85
CA ASN A 87 -7.12 14.13 -1.87
C ASN A 87 -7.41 13.32 -0.61
N LEU A 88 -6.55 13.44 0.38
CA LEU A 88 -6.60 12.62 1.59
C LEU A 88 -7.61 13.18 2.57
N ASP A 89 -8.69 12.44 2.77
CA ASP A 89 -9.65 12.63 3.87
C ASP A 89 -9.26 11.70 5.03
N PRO A 90 -8.89 12.24 6.21
CA PRO A 90 -8.50 11.44 7.37
C PRO A 90 -9.55 10.39 7.79
N ARG A 91 -10.83 10.62 7.48
CA ARG A 91 -11.92 9.66 7.78
C ARG A 91 -11.75 8.32 7.07
N LEU A 92 -10.96 8.29 5.99
CA LEU A 92 -10.63 7.04 5.29
C LEU A 92 -9.77 6.12 6.15
N PHE A 93 -8.95 6.65 7.07
CA PHE A 93 -8.16 5.82 7.98
C PHE A 93 -9.05 5.00 8.91
N ASP A 94 -10.14 5.57 9.44
CA ASP A 94 -11.12 4.81 10.24
C ASP A 94 -11.77 3.68 9.42
N THR A 95 -12.08 3.96 8.14
CA THR A 95 -12.68 2.97 7.24
C THR A 95 -11.76 1.76 7.08
N TYR A 96 -10.47 1.98 6.83
CA TYR A 96 -9.52 0.90 6.65
C TYR A 96 -9.05 0.26 7.96
N LYS A 97 -9.11 0.97 9.09
CA LYS A 97 -8.99 0.37 10.43
C LYS A 97 -10.11 -0.64 10.68
N ARG A 98 -11.36 -0.29 10.36
CA ARG A 98 -12.51 -1.22 10.48
C ARG A 98 -12.36 -2.42 9.55
N PHE A 99 -11.83 -2.22 8.34
CA PHE A 99 -11.52 -3.30 7.42
C PHE A 99 -10.45 -4.26 7.99
N ALA A 100 -9.34 -3.74 8.50
CA ALA A 100 -8.31 -4.55 9.16
C ALA A 100 -8.89 -5.32 10.36
N ASN A 101 -9.73 -4.68 11.17
CA ASN A 101 -10.44 -5.33 12.26
C ASN A 101 -11.38 -6.45 11.76
N LYS A 102 -11.97 -6.31 10.57
CA LYS A 102 -12.80 -7.37 9.98
C LYS A 102 -11.97 -8.59 9.59
N ILE A 103 -10.79 -8.38 9.00
CA ILE A 103 -9.82 -9.45 8.71
C ILE A 103 -9.39 -10.13 10.01
N TRP A 104 -9.03 -9.34 11.03
CA TRP A 104 -8.66 -9.86 12.35
C TRP A 104 -9.76 -10.74 12.95
N ASN A 105 -11.01 -10.30 12.91
CA ASN A 105 -12.13 -11.09 13.42
C ASN A 105 -12.35 -12.39 12.63
N ALA A 106 -12.18 -12.37 11.31
CA ALA A 106 -12.28 -13.57 10.49
C ALA A 106 -11.14 -14.57 10.79
N ALA A 107 -9.90 -14.08 10.87
CA ALA A 107 -8.74 -14.89 11.23
C ALA A 107 -8.88 -15.46 12.64
N ARG A 108 -9.27 -14.63 13.62
CA ARG A 108 -9.52 -15.06 15.00
C ARG A 108 -10.61 -16.12 15.06
N PHE A 109 -11.71 -15.95 14.31
CA PHE A 109 -12.76 -16.97 14.23
C PHE A 109 -12.22 -18.29 13.68
N ALA A 110 -11.44 -18.27 12.60
CA ALA A 110 -10.83 -19.48 12.05
C ALA A 110 -9.89 -20.15 13.08
N LEU A 111 -8.95 -19.39 13.65
CA LEU A 111 -7.98 -19.90 14.63
C LEU A 111 -8.64 -20.45 15.90
N MET A 112 -9.79 -19.93 16.32
CA MET A 112 -10.53 -20.44 17.47
C MET A 112 -11.26 -21.76 17.19
N ASN A 113 -11.46 -22.13 15.93
CA ASN A 113 -12.21 -23.31 15.52
C ASN A 113 -11.34 -24.34 14.78
N LEU A 114 -10.05 -24.07 14.61
CA LEU A 114 -9.09 -24.99 14.03
C LEU A 114 -8.29 -25.64 15.15
N ASP A 115 -8.06 -26.95 15.04
CA ASP A 115 -7.14 -27.68 15.91
C ASP A 115 -5.69 -27.34 15.57
N ASP A 116 -4.76 -27.55 16.51
CA ASP A 116 -3.32 -27.29 16.30
C ASP A 116 -2.70 -28.16 15.19
N ASP A 117 -3.32 -29.30 14.89
CA ASP A 117 -2.90 -30.25 13.84
C ASP A 117 -3.81 -30.13 12.61
N VAL A 118 -3.71 -28.99 11.91
CA VAL A 118 -4.41 -28.81 10.62
C VAL A 118 -3.64 -29.56 9.54
N PRO A 119 -4.24 -30.58 8.88
CA PRO A 119 -3.56 -31.31 7.83
C PRO A 119 -3.15 -30.38 6.67
N GLY A 120 -1.93 -30.58 6.15
CA GLY A 120 -1.48 -29.91 4.93
C GLY A 120 -2.16 -30.48 3.69
N GLY A 121 -3.38 -30.02 3.39
CA GLY A 121 -4.17 -30.43 2.22
C GLY A 121 -5.65 -30.62 2.55
N PHE A 122 -6.47 -30.82 1.51
CA PHE A 122 -7.91 -31.03 1.64
C PHE A 122 -8.32 -32.30 0.89
N ASP A 123 -9.23 -33.08 1.47
CA ASP A 123 -9.86 -34.21 0.77
C ASP A 123 -10.97 -33.65 -0.14
N GLU A 124 -10.71 -33.59 -1.45
CA GLU A 124 -11.64 -33.02 -2.44
C GLU A 124 -13.02 -33.69 -2.43
N GLU A 125 -13.10 -34.97 -2.07
CA GLU A 125 -14.36 -35.72 -2.01
C GLU A 125 -15.23 -35.31 -0.81
N ARG A 126 -14.65 -34.66 0.21
CA ARG A 126 -15.33 -34.23 1.44
C ARG A 126 -15.70 -32.75 1.45
N LEU A 127 -15.31 -31.98 0.45
CA LEU A 127 -15.59 -30.54 0.40
C LEU A 127 -17.07 -30.27 0.18
N MET A 128 -17.65 -29.41 1.01
CA MET A 128 -19.01 -28.91 0.80
C MET A 128 -19.04 -27.93 -0.39
N LEU A 129 -20.24 -27.58 -0.85
CA LEU A 129 -20.40 -26.64 -1.96
C LEU A 129 -19.75 -25.29 -1.66
N GLU A 130 -19.89 -24.82 -0.41
CA GLU A 130 -19.33 -23.58 0.10
C GLU A 130 -17.81 -23.60 0.08
N ASP A 131 -17.19 -24.72 0.52
CA ASP A 131 -15.74 -24.89 0.52
C ASP A 131 -15.19 -24.85 -0.91
N ARG A 132 -15.84 -25.59 -1.82
CA ARG A 132 -15.49 -25.62 -3.25
C ARG A 132 -15.61 -24.23 -3.87
N TRP A 133 -16.65 -23.48 -3.51
CA TRP A 133 -16.84 -22.12 -3.99
C TRP A 133 -15.73 -21.20 -3.48
N ILE A 134 -15.39 -21.23 -2.19
CA ILE A 134 -14.30 -20.41 -1.62
C ILE A 134 -12.98 -20.73 -2.30
N LEU A 135 -12.64 -22.01 -2.46
CA LEU A 135 -11.40 -22.44 -3.13
C LEU A 135 -11.34 -21.97 -4.59
N SER A 136 -12.47 -22.02 -5.31
CA SER A 136 -12.54 -21.50 -6.69
C SER A 136 -12.35 -19.98 -6.80
N ARG A 137 -12.48 -19.24 -5.69
CA ARG A 137 -12.23 -17.78 -5.64
C ARG A 137 -10.81 -17.44 -5.16
N ALA A 138 -10.11 -18.41 -4.55
CA ALA A 138 -8.77 -18.26 -4.01
C ALA A 138 -7.67 -18.82 -4.94
N SER A 139 -8.07 -19.54 -6.00
CA SER A 139 -7.20 -20.05 -7.07
C SER A 139 -7.20 -19.11 -8.28
#